data_AF-D9XR05-F1
#
_entry.id   AF-D9XR05-F1
#
_cell.length_a   1.000
_cell.length_b   1.000
_cell.length_c   1.000
_cell.angle_alpha   90.00
_cell.angle_beta   90.00
_cell.angle_gamma   90.00
#
_symmetry.space_group_name_H-M   'P 1'
#
loop_
_entity.id
_entity.type
_entity.pdbx_description
1 polymer ?
#
loop_
_entity_poly.entity_id
_entity_poly.type
_entity_poly.pdbx_seq_one_letter_code
_entity_poly.pdbx_strand_id
1 'polypeptide(L)'
;MVRRFHGRYPTHKSLHTPHPQLLSVMREMEDLGIAELERTSYSRFRSVADVAPASTLHHHWAIATGRAVPADYRFRYVQLGTPDMRRRLARLAAGEDVDFFCLNDVDTTEAARPGARSALQGFLEQKYPFPSRFEAAPRPVSPLTAARPPRPEPQLRD
;
A
#
# COMPACT_ATOMS: atom_id res chain seq x y z
N MET A 1 12.70 -4.83 -12.90
CA MET A 1 11.76 -5.95 -13.21
C MET A 1 10.96 -5.70 -14.47
N VAL A 2 10.11 -4.68 -14.55
CA VAL A 2 9.29 -4.39 -15.76
C VAL A 2 10.15 -4.34 -17.03
N ARG A 3 11.28 -3.63 -17.00
CA ARG A 3 12.26 -3.63 -18.11
C ARG A 3 12.81 -5.03 -18.41
N ARG A 4 13.18 -5.78 -17.37
CA ARG A 4 13.79 -7.12 -17.49
C ARG A 4 12.85 -8.11 -18.20
N PHE A 5 11.56 -8.07 -17.89
CA PHE A 5 10.59 -9.05 -18.41
C PHE A 5 9.80 -8.57 -19.64
N HIS A 6 9.65 -7.26 -19.82
CA HIS A 6 8.76 -6.73 -20.87
C HIS A 6 9.41 -5.67 -21.76
N GLY A 7 10.70 -5.35 -21.56
CA GLY A 7 11.40 -4.32 -22.34
C GLY A 7 10.84 -2.89 -22.16
N ARG A 8 10.00 -2.66 -21.15
CA ARG A 8 9.34 -1.37 -20.89
C ARG A 8 9.87 -0.66 -19.65
N TYR A 9 9.81 0.67 -19.67
CA TYR A 9 10.21 1.51 -18.55
C TYR A 9 9.01 2.26 -17.97
N PRO A 10 8.72 2.10 -16.67
CA PRO A 10 7.83 3.00 -15.97
C PRO A 10 8.39 4.43 -15.98
N THR A 11 7.64 5.39 -16.52
CA THR A 11 8.01 6.81 -16.55
C THR A 11 7.23 7.64 -15.54
N HIS A 12 6.16 7.07 -14.97
CA HIS A 12 5.28 7.73 -14.03
C HIS A 12 5.13 6.85 -12.78
N LYS A 13 5.01 7.51 -11.64
CA LYS A 13 4.69 6.85 -10.37
C LYS A 13 3.17 6.74 -10.24
N SER A 14 2.70 5.62 -9.70
CA SER A 14 1.29 5.45 -9.35
C SER A 14 0.86 6.46 -8.27
N LEU A 15 -0.36 6.97 -8.41
CA LEU A 15 -1.00 7.72 -7.33
C LEU A 15 -1.18 6.82 -6.10
N HIS A 16 -1.17 7.42 -4.92
CA HIS A 16 -1.46 6.72 -3.67
C HIS A 16 -2.97 6.58 -3.48
N THR A 17 -3.55 5.74 -4.33
CA THR A 17 -4.97 5.42 -4.44
C THR A 17 -5.17 3.91 -4.26
N PRO A 18 -6.38 3.44 -3.92
CA PRO A 18 -6.70 2.03 -4.03
C PRO A 18 -6.52 1.57 -5.48
N HIS A 19 -5.75 0.51 -5.69
CA HIS A 19 -5.58 -0.08 -7.01
C HIS A 19 -6.07 -1.52 -6.99
N PRO A 20 -7.13 -1.86 -7.74
CA PRO A 20 -7.58 -3.25 -7.86
C PRO A 20 -6.47 -4.14 -8.43
N GLN A 21 -6.32 -5.33 -7.85
CA GLN A 21 -5.29 -6.28 -8.24
C GLN A 21 -5.87 -7.60 -8.69
N LEU A 22 -5.39 -8.07 -9.84
CA LEU A 22 -5.65 -9.43 -10.32
C LEU A 22 -4.68 -10.39 -9.66
N LEU A 23 -5.22 -11.43 -9.01
CA LEU A 23 -4.42 -12.47 -8.37
C LEU A 23 -3.56 -13.23 -9.40
N SER A 24 -4.06 -13.41 -10.62
CA SER A 24 -3.33 -14.08 -11.71
C SER A 24 -2.03 -13.36 -12.08
N VAL A 25 -2.00 -12.03 -11.99
CA VAL A 25 -0.79 -11.24 -12.25
C VAL A 25 0.25 -11.45 -11.14
N MET A 26 -0.18 -11.51 -9.88
CA MET A 26 0.73 -11.78 -8.76
C MET A 26 1.31 -13.20 -8.86
N ARG A 27 0.44 -14.19 -9.11
CA ARG A 27 0.85 -15.59 -9.28
C ARG A 27 1.85 -15.78 -10.42
N GLU A 28 1.62 -15.15 -11.56
CA GLU A 28 2.58 -15.20 -12.67
C GLU A 28 3.96 -14.68 -12.26
N MET A 29 4.03 -13.59 -11.50
CA MET A 29 5.31 -13.08 -11.01
C MET A 29 5.99 -14.02 -10.01
N GLU A 30 5.21 -14.69 -9.16
CA GLU A 30 5.70 -15.71 -8.22
C GLU A 30 6.18 -16.96 -8.94
N ASP A 31 5.42 -17.47 -9.91
CA ASP A 31 5.71 -18.66 -10.71
C ASP A 31 6.99 -18.50 -11.55
N LEU A 32 7.36 -17.25 -11.89
CA LEU A 32 8.62 -16.93 -12.56
C LEU A 32 9.86 -17.02 -11.66
N GLY A 33 9.71 -17.33 -10.36
CA GLY A 33 10.83 -17.50 -9.43
C GLY A 33 11.68 -16.24 -9.28
N ILE A 34 11.05 -15.06 -9.26
CA ILE A 34 11.74 -13.77 -9.17
C ILE A 34 12.40 -13.65 -7.79
N ALA A 35 13.72 -13.83 -7.73
CA ALA A 35 14.49 -13.87 -6.49
C ALA A 35 14.28 -12.64 -5.57
N GLU A 36 14.08 -11.44 -6.15
CA GLU A 36 13.83 -10.26 -5.34
C GLU A 36 12.42 -10.25 -4.71
N LEU A 37 11.42 -10.88 -5.33
CA LEU A 37 10.09 -11.09 -4.74
C LEU A 37 10.17 -12.11 -3.61
N GLU A 38 10.85 -13.24 -3.84
CA GLU A 38 11.06 -14.25 -2.82
C GLU A 38 11.75 -13.66 -1.59
N ARG A 39 12.87 -12.95 -1.78
CA ARG A 39 13.58 -12.27 -0.69
C ARG A 39 12.66 -11.31 0.07
N THR A 40 11.88 -10.49 -0.64
CA THR A 40 10.94 -9.54 -0.04
C THR A 40 9.86 -10.26 0.79
N SER A 41 9.39 -11.42 0.34
CA SER A 41 8.35 -12.20 1.03
C SER A 41 8.78 -12.72 2.40
N TYR A 42 10.09 -12.91 2.61
CA TYR A 42 10.67 -13.34 3.88
C TYR A 42 11.14 -12.17 4.76
N SER A 43 11.04 -10.92 4.29
CA SER A 43 11.43 -9.73 5.06
C SER A 43 10.43 -9.46 6.19
N ARG A 44 10.87 -9.60 7.44
CA ARG A 44 10.04 -9.29 8.64
C ARG A 44 9.82 -7.79 8.81
N PHE A 45 10.85 -7.00 8.53
CA PHE A 45 10.83 -5.55 8.51
C PHE A 45 11.30 -5.11 7.13
N ARG A 46 10.78 -3.96 6.68
CA ARG A 46 11.13 -3.43 5.36
C ARG A 46 12.62 -3.15 5.27
N SER A 47 13.24 -3.69 4.24
CA SER A 47 14.63 -3.47 3.85
C SER A 47 14.71 -2.56 2.63
N VAL A 48 15.85 -1.89 2.45
CA VAL A 48 16.16 -1.10 1.24
C VAL A 48 16.27 -1.98 -0.01
N ALA A 49 16.51 -3.28 0.16
CA ALA A 49 16.59 -4.25 -0.93
C ALA A 49 15.22 -4.87 -1.28
N ASP A 50 14.17 -4.55 -0.53
CA ASP A 50 12.82 -5.04 -0.79
C ASP A 50 12.22 -4.36 -2.00
N VAL A 51 11.47 -5.11 -2.78
CA VAL A 51 10.66 -4.56 -3.86
C VAL A 51 9.25 -4.26 -3.36
N ALA A 52 8.44 -3.61 -4.21
CA ALA A 52 7.07 -3.24 -3.91
C ALA A 52 6.12 -4.01 -4.84
N PRO A 53 5.81 -5.29 -4.55
CA PRO A 53 5.03 -6.15 -5.44
C PRO A 53 3.65 -5.55 -5.67
N ALA A 54 2.93 -5.25 -4.59
CA ALA A 54 1.59 -4.74 -4.65
C ALA A 54 1.54 -3.23 -4.99
N SER A 55 2.35 -2.38 -4.34
CA SER A 55 2.15 -0.93 -4.46
C SER A 55 2.70 -0.30 -5.74
N THR A 56 3.63 -0.96 -6.43
CA THR A 56 4.25 -0.40 -7.66
C THR A 56 4.35 -1.42 -8.78
N LEU A 57 4.90 -2.61 -8.52
CA LEU A 57 5.25 -3.56 -9.58
C LEU A 57 4.02 -4.12 -10.29
N HIS A 58 3.01 -4.54 -9.54
CA HIS A 58 1.81 -5.21 -10.05
C HIS A 58 1.13 -4.43 -11.16
N HIS A 59 0.87 -3.13 -10.96
CA HIS A 59 0.16 -2.31 -11.94
C HIS A 59 0.95 -2.13 -13.24
N HIS A 60 2.26 -1.94 -13.15
CA HIS A 60 3.09 -1.87 -14.35
C HIS A 60 3.22 -3.21 -15.06
N TRP A 61 3.25 -4.33 -14.32
CA TRP A 61 3.22 -5.67 -14.89
C TRP A 61 1.90 -5.95 -15.62
N ALA A 62 0.77 -5.62 -14.99
CA ALA A 62 -0.55 -5.77 -15.55
C ALA A 62 -0.73 -4.91 -16.82
N ILE A 63 -0.29 -3.65 -16.80
CA ILE A 63 -0.29 -2.78 -17.99
C ILE A 63 0.59 -3.38 -19.10
N ALA A 64 1.81 -3.83 -18.77
CA ALA A 64 2.74 -4.38 -19.74
C ALA A 64 2.22 -5.68 -20.39
N THR A 65 1.30 -6.38 -19.74
CA THR A 65 0.72 -7.63 -20.23
C THR A 65 -0.72 -7.46 -20.73
N GLY A 66 -1.22 -6.22 -20.86
CA GLY A 66 -2.55 -5.94 -21.38
C GLY A 66 -3.70 -6.30 -20.43
N ARG A 67 -3.42 -6.47 -19.14
CA ARG A 67 -4.38 -6.89 -18.10
C ARG A 67 -4.81 -5.76 -17.16
N ALA A 68 -4.33 -4.54 -17.40
CA ALA A 68 -4.78 -3.35 -16.71
C ALA A 68 -4.78 -2.15 -17.67
N VAL A 69 -5.62 -1.18 -17.36
CA VAL A 69 -5.74 0.08 -18.09
C VAL A 69 -5.59 1.26 -17.12
N PRO A 70 -5.08 2.42 -17.58
CA PRO A 70 -5.19 3.66 -16.82
C PRO A 70 -6.67 4.00 -16.56
N ALA A 71 -6.91 4.71 -15.46
CA ALA A 71 -8.24 5.17 -15.11
C ALA A 71 -8.15 6.56 -14.45
N ASP A 72 -9.19 7.36 -14.68
CA ASP A 72 -9.32 8.71 -14.14
C ASP A 72 -10.19 8.69 -12.88
N TYR A 73 -9.72 9.39 -11.84
CA TYR A 73 -10.43 9.51 -10.57
C TYR A 73 -10.26 10.91 -9.99
N ARG A 74 -11.25 11.36 -9.24
CA ARG A 74 -11.19 12.57 -8.43
C ARG A 74 -10.46 12.22 -7.15
N PHE A 75 -9.20 12.64 -7.06
CA PHE A 75 -8.31 12.27 -5.98
C PHE A 75 -7.82 13.49 -5.20
N ARG A 76 -7.82 13.39 -3.86
CA ARG A 76 -7.22 14.40 -2.99
C ARG A 76 -6.11 13.81 -2.13
N TYR A 77 -4.90 14.30 -2.31
CA TYR A 77 -3.78 14.03 -1.41
C TYR A 77 -3.61 15.17 -0.39
N VAL A 78 -3.45 14.81 0.87
CA VAL A 78 -3.19 15.70 2.00
C VAL A 78 -1.95 15.21 2.73
N GLN A 79 -0.86 15.98 2.60
CA GLN A 79 0.37 15.77 3.37
C GLN A 79 0.22 16.46 4.73
N LEU A 80 0.44 15.72 5.82
CA LEU A 80 0.45 16.28 7.16
C LEU A 80 1.60 17.26 7.35
N GLY A 81 1.40 18.25 8.22
CA GLY A 81 2.40 19.26 8.56
C GLY A 81 2.58 20.36 7.51
N THR A 82 2.02 20.22 6.31
CA THR A 82 2.11 21.27 5.28
C THR A 82 1.23 22.48 5.61
N PRO A 83 1.62 23.71 5.17
CA PRO A 83 0.85 24.92 5.43
C PRO A 83 -0.60 24.84 4.95
N ASP A 84 -0.89 24.09 3.89
CA ASP A 84 -2.23 23.96 3.33
C ASP A 84 -3.04 22.75 3.79
N MET A 85 -2.47 21.90 4.66
CA MET A 85 -3.13 20.72 5.22
C MET A 85 -4.53 21.05 5.77
N ARG A 86 -4.64 22.07 6.64
CA ARG A 86 -5.91 22.45 7.28
C ARG A 86 -6.97 22.87 6.25
N ARG A 87 -6.57 23.63 5.23
CA ARG A 87 -7.46 24.05 4.14
C ARG A 87 -7.98 22.85 3.35
N ARG A 88 -7.12 21.86 3.07
CA ARG A 88 -7.52 20.64 2.35
C ARG A 88 -8.46 19.77 3.19
N LEU A 89 -8.16 19.59 4.48
CA LEU A 89 -9.04 18.86 5.39
C LEU A 89 -10.42 19.53 5.50
N ALA A 90 -10.46 20.87 5.60
CA ALA A 90 -11.72 21.61 5.64
C ALA A 90 -12.58 21.41 4.38
N ARG A 91 -11.96 21.38 3.19
CA ARG A 91 -12.67 21.06 1.93
C ARG A 91 -13.27 19.65 1.96
N LEU A 92 -12.49 18.66 2.38
CA LEU A 92 -12.95 17.27 2.51
C LEU A 92 -14.08 17.11 3.55
N ALA A 93 -14.04 17.91 4.63
CA ALA A 93 -15.08 17.95 5.66
C ALA A 93 -16.36 18.63 5.17
N ALA A 94 -16.22 19.64 4.31
CA ALA A 94 -17.33 20.35 3.67
C ALA A 94 -18.00 19.54 2.53
N GLY A 95 -17.60 18.29 2.31
CA GLY A 95 -18.20 17.43 1.29
C GLY A 95 -17.61 17.59 -0.10
N GLU A 96 -16.33 17.98 -0.22
CA GLU A 96 -15.63 17.95 -1.51
C GLU A 96 -15.82 16.59 -2.20
N ASP A 97 -16.27 16.63 -3.45
CA ASP A 97 -16.64 15.45 -4.21
C ASP A 97 -15.40 14.78 -4.82
N VAL A 98 -14.92 13.74 -4.14
CA VAL A 98 -13.75 12.94 -4.48
C VAL A 98 -14.09 11.46 -4.39
N ASP A 99 -13.51 10.66 -5.27
CA ASP A 99 -13.66 9.21 -5.23
C ASP A 99 -12.76 8.63 -4.12
N PHE A 100 -11.55 9.20 -3.98
CA PHE A 100 -10.59 8.80 -2.96
C PHE A 100 -9.85 10.02 -2.40
N PHE A 101 -9.45 9.95 -1.14
CA PHE A 101 -8.46 10.86 -0.59
C PHE A 101 -7.43 10.10 0.23
N CYS A 102 -6.21 10.62 0.26
CA CYS A 102 -5.11 10.09 1.05
C CYS A 102 -4.66 11.15 2.05
N LEU A 103 -4.55 10.72 3.31
CA LEU A 103 -3.88 11.46 4.38
C LEU A 103 -2.52 10.77 4.58
N ASN A 104 -1.42 11.50 4.38
CA ASN A 104 -0.08 10.93 4.47
C ASN A 104 0.83 11.74 5.38
N ASP A 105 1.73 11.06 6.08
CA ASP A 105 2.75 11.66 6.94
C ASP A 105 4.13 11.17 6.49
N VAL A 106 4.85 12.01 5.73
CA VAL A 106 6.20 11.70 5.23
C VAL A 106 7.26 12.40 6.05
N ASP A 107 7.05 13.67 6.36
CA ASP A 107 8.07 14.61 6.82
C ASP A 107 7.50 15.69 7.73
N THR A 108 6.44 15.38 8.50
CA THR A 108 5.93 16.30 9.52
C THR A 108 7.01 16.55 10.58
N THR A 109 7.39 17.81 10.77
CA THR A 109 8.36 18.21 11.80
C THR A 109 7.82 17.95 13.21
N GLU A 110 8.71 17.70 14.18
CA GLU A 110 8.30 17.48 15.58
C GLU A 110 7.46 18.64 16.15
N ALA A 111 7.80 19.89 15.80
CA ALA A 111 7.04 21.06 16.22
C ALA A 111 5.62 21.10 15.61
N ALA A 112 5.44 20.62 14.37
CA ALA A 112 4.15 20.60 13.70
C ALA A 112 3.28 19.38 14.07
N ARG A 113 3.90 18.30 14.56
CA ARG A 113 3.26 16.99 14.81
C ARG A 113 2.03 17.08 15.73
N PRO A 114 2.04 17.79 16.87
CA PRO A 114 0.85 17.89 17.73
C PRO A 114 -0.32 18.58 17.02
N GLY A 115 -0.04 19.67 16.30
CA GLY A 115 -1.05 20.42 15.56
C GLY A 115 -1.63 19.64 14.38
N ALA A 116 -0.79 18.88 13.66
CA ALA A 116 -1.22 17.98 12.59
C ALA A 116 -2.10 16.84 13.12
N ARG A 117 -1.69 16.21 14.23
CA ARG A 117 -2.44 15.15 14.88
C ARG A 117 -3.82 15.62 15.33
N SER A 118 -3.90 16.76 16.00
CA SER A 118 -5.19 17.32 16.46
C SER A 118 -6.12 17.65 15.28
N ALA A 119 -5.59 18.25 14.21
CA ALA A 119 -6.39 18.55 13.01
C ALA A 119 -6.88 17.29 12.29
N LEU A 120 -6.01 16.28 12.17
CA LEU A 120 -6.34 14.99 11.59
C LEU A 120 -7.43 14.28 12.38
N GLN A 121 -7.30 14.23 13.71
CA GLN A 121 -8.26 13.59 14.59
C GLN A 121 -9.64 14.24 14.47
N GLY A 122 -9.72 15.58 14.57
CA GLY A 122 -10.98 16.29 14.43
C GLY A 122 -11.64 16.07 13.06
N PHE A 123 -10.84 16.00 11.99
CA PHE A 123 -11.35 15.66 10.65
C PHE A 123 -11.93 14.23 10.59
N LEU A 124 -11.21 13.23 11.11
CA LEU A 124 -11.62 11.83 11.04
C LEU A 124 -12.86 11.57 11.91
N GLU A 125 -12.92 12.14 13.11
CA GLU A 125 -14.09 12.03 14.00
C GLU A 125 -15.33 12.69 13.38
N GLN A 126 -15.18 13.82 12.69
CA GLN A 126 -16.27 14.46 11.97
C GLN A 126 -16.73 13.61 10.77
N LYS A 127 -15.80 13.06 9.98
CA LYS A 127 -16.11 12.35 8.73
C LYS A 127 -16.58 10.91 8.96
N TYR A 128 -16.04 10.25 9.98
CA TYR A 128 -16.31 8.87 10.35
C TYR A 128 -16.62 8.78 11.86
N PRO A 129 -17.79 9.29 12.29
CA PRO A 129 -18.14 9.41 13.72
C PRO A 129 -18.41 8.06 14.40
N PHE A 130 -18.51 6.98 13.63
CA PHE A 130 -18.77 5.64 14.12
C PHE A 130 -17.58 4.73 13.83
N PRO A 131 -17.18 3.89 14.80
CA PRO A 131 -16.09 2.95 14.58
C PRO A 131 -16.46 1.94 13.49
N SER A 132 -15.49 1.60 12.65
CA SER A 132 -15.63 0.52 11.70
C SER A 132 -15.66 -0.85 12.42
N ARG A 133 -16.13 -1.88 11.72
CA ARG A 133 -16.09 -3.27 12.21
C ARG A 133 -14.67 -3.77 12.58
N PHE A 134 -13.63 -3.08 12.11
CA PHE A 134 -12.23 -3.42 12.39
C PHE A 134 -11.67 -2.65 13.59
N GLU A 135 -12.38 -1.64 14.09
CA GLU A 135 -12.02 -0.84 15.27
C GLU A 135 -12.72 -1.35 16.54
N ALA A 136 -13.71 -2.23 16.40
CA ALA A 136 -14.33 -2.91 17.54
C ALA A 136 -13.33 -3.85 18.25
N ALA A 137 -13.53 -4.06 19.55
CA ALA A 137 -12.68 -4.92 20.37
C ALA A 137 -12.43 -6.28 19.69
N PRO A 138 -11.19 -6.81 19.75
CA PRO A 138 -10.81 -7.97 18.97
C PRO A 138 -11.76 -9.14 19.26
N ARG A 139 -12.40 -9.68 18.21
CA ARG A 139 -12.90 -11.05 18.29
C ARG A 139 -11.69 -11.93 18.60
N PRO A 140 -11.77 -12.87 19.56
CA PRO A 140 -10.70 -13.81 19.79
C PRO A 140 -10.34 -14.48 18.46
N VAL A 141 -9.15 -14.18 17.96
CA VAL A 141 -8.64 -14.77 16.73
C VAL A 141 -8.26 -16.19 17.10
N SER A 142 -9.04 -17.16 16.62
CA SER A 142 -8.65 -18.56 16.74
C SER A 142 -7.27 -18.70 16.08
N PRO A 143 -6.26 -19.30 16.74
CA PRO A 143 -4.94 -19.43 16.14
C PRO A 143 -5.09 -20.08 14.77
N LEU A 144 -4.64 -19.40 13.72
CA LEU A 144 -4.43 -20.06 12.45
C LEU A 144 -3.29 -21.04 12.70
N THR A 145 -3.61 -22.31 12.87
CA THR A 145 -2.61 -23.40 12.92
C THR A 145 -2.00 -23.51 11.53
N ALA A 146 -1.08 -22.61 11.20
CA ALA A 146 -0.22 -22.77 10.04
C ALA A 146 0.72 -23.93 10.40
N ALA A 147 0.36 -25.14 9.96
CA ALA A 147 1.29 -26.26 9.97
C ALA A 147 2.51 -25.83 9.15
N ARG A 148 3.62 -25.53 9.83
CA ARG A 148 4.88 -25.22 9.20
C ARG A 148 5.32 -26.50 8.48
N PRO A 149 5.45 -26.53 7.14
CA PRO A 149 5.97 -27.72 6.49
C PRO A 149 7.37 -28.03 7.05
N PRO A 150 7.71 -29.32 7.28
CA PRO A 150 9.01 -29.69 7.79
C PRO A 150 10.09 -29.20 6.83
N ARG A 151 11.17 -28.61 7.37
CA ARG A 151 12.35 -28.29 6.58
C ARG A 151 12.96 -29.60 6.09
N PRO A 152 13.32 -29.74 4.80
CA PRO A 152 14.09 -30.88 4.36
C PRO A 152 15.45 -30.89 5.09
N GLU A 153 15.82 -32.04 5.63
CA GLU A 153 17.12 -32.26 6.26
C GLU A 153 18.24 -32.12 5.22
N PRO A 154 19.37 -31.50 5.57
CA PRO A 154 20.52 -31.46 4.68
C PRO A 154 21.06 -32.88 4.49
N GLN A 155 20.91 -33.41 3.28
CA GLN A 155 21.58 -34.65 2.88
C GLN A 155 23.09 -34.39 2.86
N LEU A 156 23.78 -34.96 3.85
CA LEU A 156 25.24 -35.06 3.83
C LEU A 156 25.61 -35.95 2.64
N ARG A 157 26.34 -35.39 1.68
CA ARG A 157 26.93 -36.16 0.59
C ARG A 157 28.22 -36.78 1.14
N ASP A 158 28.27 -38.11 1.16
CA ASP A 158 29.52 -38.87 1.29
C ASP A 158 30.38 -38.72 0.02
#